data_AF-A0A126P996-F1
#
_entry.id   AF-A0A126P996-F1
#
_cell.length_a   1.000
_cell.length_b   1.000
_cell.length_c   1.000
_cell.angle_alpha   90.00
_cell.angle_beta   90.00
_cell.angle_gamma   90.00
#
_symmetry.space_group_name_H-M   'P 1'
#
loop_
_entity.id
_entity.type
_entity.pdbx_description
1 polymer ?
#
loop_
_entity_poly.entity_id
_entity_poly.type
_entity_poly.pdbx_seq_one_letter_code
_entity_poly.pdbx_strand_id
1 'polypeptide(L)'
;MQNLLGYWGAAGRWLLCAGALLLPACTPPCTGNIESTVLYAKPRPGGGRLIYANVLNQPALGRKKTLLWQGKEFGTFGHVVIINDPANKYASNRSICFTTYRPAPATAGDELGEEDIQRLTVD
;
A
#
# COMPACT_ATOMS: atom_id res chain seq x y z
N MET A 1 -35.03 -47.30 -15.07
CA MET A 1 -33.76 -47.06 -14.36
C MET A 1 -33.07 -45.86 -15.00
N GLN A 2 -32.94 -44.79 -14.21
CA GLN A 2 -31.90 -43.74 -14.17
C GLN A 2 -31.40 -43.05 -15.46
N ASN A 3 -31.85 -41.79 -15.61
CA ASN A 3 -31.09 -40.53 -15.75
C ASN A 3 -29.82 -40.46 -16.62
N LEU A 4 -29.83 -39.49 -17.55
CA LEU A 4 -28.65 -38.64 -17.85
C LEU A 4 -29.11 -37.29 -18.42
N LEU A 5 -29.25 -36.32 -17.54
CA LEU A 5 -29.32 -34.89 -17.85
C LEU A 5 -27.89 -34.33 -17.86
N GLY A 6 -27.57 -33.58 -18.91
CA GLY A 6 -26.26 -33.00 -19.14
C GLY A 6 -25.89 -31.89 -18.15
N TYR A 7 -24.60 -31.74 -17.93
CA TYR A 7 -24.00 -30.56 -17.32
C TYR A 7 -22.82 -30.11 -18.19
N TRP A 8 -22.92 -28.86 -18.66
CA TRP A 8 -21.82 -28.11 -19.24
C TRP A 8 -20.82 -27.77 -18.12
N GLY A 9 -19.58 -28.20 -18.29
CA GLY A 9 -18.44 -27.80 -17.45
C GLY A 9 -17.41 -27.11 -18.34
N ALA A 10 -17.28 -25.79 -18.20
CA ALA A 10 -16.26 -25.00 -18.85
C ALA A 10 -14.87 -25.41 -18.35
N ALA A 11 -14.08 -26.05 -19.22
CA ALA A 11 -12.73 -26.48 -18.90
C ALA A 11 -11.75 -25.30 -19.03
N GLY A 12 -11.01 -25.08 -17.94
CA GLY A 12 -10.07 -23.98 -17.72
C GLY A 12 -9.00 -23.83 -18.80
N ARG A 13 -8.79 -22.57 -19.19
CA ARG A 13 -7.69 -22.14 -20.05
C ARG A 13 -6.41 -22.04 -19.23
N TRP A 14 -5.65 -23.14 -19.21
CA TRP A 14 -4.26 -23.15 -18.76
C TRP A 14 -3.42 -22.30 -19.73
N LEU A 15 -3.01 -21.12 -19.30
CA LEU A 15 -1.96 -20.34 -19.96
C LEU A 15 -0.69 -20.49 -19.14
N LEU A 16 0.18 -21.38 -19.64
CA LEU A 16 1.54 -21.61 -19.19
C LEU A 16 2.40 -20.39 -19.55
N CYS A 17 2.94 -19.71 -18.53
CA CYS A 17 4.03 -18.75 -18.72
C CYS A 17 5.35 -19.50 -18.84
N ALA A 18 5.72 -19.91 -20.06
CA ALA A 18 7.06 -20.39 -20.40
C ALA A 18 7.62 -19.50 -21.52
N GLY A 19 8.63 -18.69 -21.21
CA GLY A 19 9.31 -17.84 -22.19
C GLY A 19 10.21 -16.80 -21.51
N ALA A 20 11.50 -17.09 -21.46
CA ALA A 20 12.53 -16.19 -20.94
C ALA A 20 12.67 -14.93 -21.81
N LEU A 21 12.57 -13.75 -21.20
CA LEU A 21 13.17 -12.46 -21.57
C LEU A 21 12.68 -11.43 -20.55
N LEU A 22 13.54 -11.00 -19.62
CA LEU A 22 13.43 -9.80 -18.77
C LEU A 22 11.99 -9.31 -18.50
N LEU A 23 11.18 -10.12 -17.81
CA LEU A 23 9.88 -9.66 -17.33
C LEU A 23 10.14 -8.63 -16.22
N PRO A 24 9.68 -7.38 -16.32
CA PRO A 24 9.55 -6.56 -15.12
C PRO A 24 8.73 -7.41 -14.16
N ALA A 25 9.30 -7.71 -12.99
CA ALA A 25 8.65 -8.54 -11.97
C ALA A 25 7.17 -8.16 -11.95
N CYS A 26 6.29 -9.08 -12.38
CA CYS A 26 4.86 -8.87 -12.34
C CYS A 26 4.50 -8.78 -10.87
N THR A 27 4.66 -7.60 -10.29
CA THR A 27 4.04 -7.25 -9.04
C THR A 27 2.57 -7.54 -9.25
N PRO A 28 1.95 -8.39 -8.42
CA PRO A 28 0.53 -8.67 -8.54
C PRO A 28 -0.21 -7.34 -8.64
N PRO A 29 -1.24 -7.25 -9.51
CA PRO A 29 -2.00 -6.02 -9.65
C PRO A 29 -2.44 -5.57 -8.26
N CYS A 30 -2.18 -4.31 -7.97
CA CYS A 30 -2.43 -3.72 -6.67
C CYS A 30 -3.94 -3.72 -6.44
N THR A 31 -4.45 -4.64 -5.62
CA THR A 31 -5.90 -4.81 -5.40
C THR A 31 -6.37 -3.95 -4.23
N GLY A 32 -7.21 -2.96 -4.50
CA GLY A 32 -7.82 -2.09 -3.50
C GLY A 32 -8.51 -0.90 -4.15
N ASN A 33 -9.45 -0.28 -3.44
CA ASN A 33 -10.14 0.91 -3.95
C ASN A 33 -9.30 2.19 -3.81
N ILE A 34 -8.29 2.16 -2.94
CA ILE A 34 -7.40 3.28 -2.65
C ILE A 34 -6.01 2.89 -3.12
N GLU A 35 -5.45 3.70 -4.00
CA GLU A 35 -4.12 3.53 -4.55
C GLU A 35 -3.18 4.56 -3.95
N SER A 36 -1.99 4.11 -3.55
CA SER A 36 -0.97 4.99 -2.99
C SER A 36 0.42 4.59 -3.45
N THR A 37 1.29 5.59 -3.61
CA THR A 37 2.73 5.40 -3.86
C THR A 37 3.49 5.52 -2.56
N VAL A 38 4.36 4.56 -2.26
CA VAL A 38 5.24 4.61 -1.10
C VAL A 38 6.36 5.61 -1.37
N LEU A 39 6.52 6.56 -0.46
CA LEU A 39 7.53 7.61 -0.51
C LEU A 39 8.79 7.15 0.22
N TYR A 40 8.65 6.78 1.50
CA TYR A 40 9.70 6.17 2.30
C TYR A 40 9.12 5.46 3.53
N ALA A 41 9.94 4.64 4.18
CA ALA A 41 9.60 3.96 5.42
C ALA A 41 10.53 4.41 6.56
N LYS A 42 9.97 4.88 7.67
CA LYS A 42 10.72 5.21 8.90
C LYS A 42 10.62 4.06 9.91
N PRO A 43 11.70 3.67 10.59
CA PRO A 43 11.62 2.77 11.74
C PRO A 43 10.74 3.35 12.85
N ARG A 44 9.94 2.52 13.51
CA ARG A 44 9.10 2.93 14.64
C ARG A 44 9.73 2.48 15.98
N PRO A 45 9.73 3.32 17.03
CA PRO A 45 10.02 2.86 18.37
C PRO A 45 9.05 1.75 18.79
N GLY A 46 9.57 0.61 19.26
CA GLY A 46 8.76 -0.57 19.59
C GLY A 46 8.58 -1.58 18.45
N GLY A 47 9.21 -1.35 17.29
CA GLY A 47 9.25 -2.30 16.18
C GLY A 47 8.29 -1.98 15.03
N GLY A 48 8.57 -2.58 13.87
CA GLY A 48 7.87 -2.26 12.62
C GLY A 48 8.31 -0.92 12.01
N ARG A 49 7.51 -0.43 11.06
CA ARG A 49 7.78 0.79 10.30
C ARG A 49 6.55 1.66 10.13
N LEU A 50 6.78 2.96 9.93
CA LEU A 50 5.81 3.94 9.48
C LEU A 50 6.05 4.19 7.99
N ILE A 51 5.02 3.95 7.18
CA ILE A 51 5.10 4.08 5.73
C ILE A 51 4.46 5.39 5.30
N TYR A 52 5.25 6.27 4.72
CA TYR A 52 4.76 7.53 4.18
C TYR A 52 4.33 7.26 2.76
N ALA A 53 3.07 7.53 2.46
CA ALA A 53 2.51 7.24 1.16
C ALA A 53 1.73 8.43 0.63
N ASN A 54 1.82 8.67 -0.68
CA ASN A 54 0.99 9.64 -1.38
C ASN A 54 -0.19 8.91 -2.03
N VAL A 55 -1.41 9.25 -1.60
CA VAL A 55 -2.66 8.71 -2.13
C VAL A 55 -2.93 9.33 -3.50
N LEU A 56 -3.25 8.49 -4.49
CA LEU A 56 -3.39 8.90 -5.89
C LEU A 56 -4.84 9.18 -6.28
N ASN A 57 -5.77 8.36 -5.82
CA ASN A 57 -7.15 8.35 -6.31
C ASN A 57 -8.21 8.75 -5.24
N GLN A 58 -7.79 9.02 -4.01
CA GLN A 58 -8.67 9.50 -2.93
C GLN A 58 -8.05 10.70 -2.18
N PRO A 59 -8.07 11.90 -2.77
CA PRO A 59 -7.33 13.06 -2.27
C PRO A 59 -7.79 13.54 -0.88
N ALA A 60 -9.04 13.26 -0.50
CA ALA A 60 -9.61 13.62 0.79
C ALA A 60 -9.00 12.85 1.98
N LEU A 61 -8.36 11.71 1.72
CA LEU A 61 -7.72 10.89 2.75
C LEU A 61 -6.35 11.44 3.17
N GLY A 62 -5.69 12.21 2.31
CA GLY A 62 -4.37 12.75 2.55
C GLY A 62 -4.36 14.25 2.74
N ARG A 63 -3.22 14.78 3.19
CA ARG A 63 -2.96 16.22 3.27
C ARG A 63 -1.75 16.59 2.43
N LYS A 64 -1.75 17.81 1.88
CA LYS A 64 -0.58 18.34 1.19
C LYS A 64 0.51 18.60 2.22
N LYS A 65 1.69 18.01 2.02
CA LYS A 65 2.78 18.12 2.98
C LYS A 65 4.15 18.10 2.32
N THR A 66 5.04 18.95 2.85
CA THR A 66 6.48 18.84 2.62
C THR A 66 7.05 17.87 3.65
N LEU A 67 7.58 16.75 3.17
CA LEU A 67 8.15 15.72 4.01
C LEU A 67 9.65 15.96 4.20
N LEU A 68 10.10 15.67 5.42
CA LEU A 68 11.51 15.66 5.79
C LEU A 68 12.00 14.22 5.93
N TRP A 69 13.22 14.00 5.47
CA TRP A 69 13.95 12.75 5.67
C TRP A 69 15.33 13.09 6.22
N GLN A 70 15.62 12.61 7.44
CA GLN A 70 16.90 12.87 8.13
C GLN A 70 17.23 14.38 8.20
N GLY A 71 16.22 15.20 8.51
CA GLY A 71 16.36 16.65 8.63
C GLY A 71 16.52 17.42 7.31
N LYS A 72 16.39 16.76 6.15
CA LYS A 72 16.42 17.40 4.83
C LYS A 72 15.07 17.29 4.13
N GLU A 73 14.74 18.29 3.33
CA GLU A 73 13.54 18.23 2.49
C GLU A 73 13.64 17.04 1.52
N PHE A 74 12.65 16.15 1.61
CA PHE A 74 12.49 15.02 0.71
C PHE A 74 11.62 15.40 -0.49
N GLY A 75 10.56 16.18 -0.25
CA GLY A 75 9.70 16.73 -1.29
C GLY A 75 8.31 17.10 -0.78
N THR A 76 7.56 17.83 -1.60
CA THR A 76 6.16 18.18 -1.33
C THR A 76 5.20 17.30 -2.12
N PHE A 77 4.24 16.69 -1.42
CA PHE A 77 3.27 15.76 -1.98
C PHE A 77 1.85 16.22 -1.66
N GLY A 78 0.89 15.90 -2.54
CA GLY A 78 -0.47 16.42 -2.47
C GLY A 78 -1.36 15.77 -1.41
N HIS A 79 -1.20 14.46 -1.20
CA HIS A 79 -2.13 13.66 -0.39
C HIS A 79 -1.36 12.64 0.45
N VAL A 80 -0.58 13.13 1.41
CA VAL A 80 0.23 12.28 2.28
C VAL A 80 -0.61 11.65 3.39
N VAL A 81 -0.37 10.37 3.61
CA VAL A 81 -0.82 9.60 4.77
C VAL A 81 0.37 8.83 5.35
N ILE A 82 0.25 8.45 6.63
CA ILE A 82 1.20 7.56 7.30
C ILE A 82 0.48 6.24 7.60
N ILE A 83 0.96 5.16 7.02
CA ILE A 83 0.46 3.80 7.29
C ILE A 83 1.34 3.18 8.37
N ASN A 84 0.71 2.76 9.47
CA ASN A 84 1.34 2.00 10.52
C ASN A 84 1.51 0.54 10.08
N ASP A 85 2.76 0.10 9.90
CA ASP A 85 3.12 -1.23 9.42
C ASP A 85 3.96 -1.98 10.47
N PRO A 86 3.30 -2.48 11.55
CA PRO A 86 4.01 -3.19 12.63
C PRO A 86 4.67 -4.49 12.16
N ALA A 87 4.17 -5.09 11.07
CA ALA A 87 4.65 -6.35 10.52
C ALA A 87 5.68 -6.19 9.39
N ASN A 88 6.06 -4.96 9.02
CA ASN A 88 6.93 -4.65 7.88
C ASN A 88 6.43 -5.22 6.53
N LYS A 89 5.11 -5.35 6.35
CA LYS A 89 4.47 -5.90 5.16
C LYS A 89 4.69 -5.02 3.92
N TYR A 90 4.83 -3.71 4.10
CA TYR A 90 4.79 -2.72 3.02
C TYR A 90 6.11 -1.97 2.82
N ALA A 91 7.08 -2.14 3.71
CA ALA A 91 8.33 -1.38 3.70
C ALA A 91 9.18 -1.52 2.42
N SER A 92 9.02 -2.63 1.70
CA SER A 92 9.72 -2.89 0.43
C SER A 92 8.85 -2.62 -0.80
N ASN A 93 7.62 -2.16 -0.61
CA ASN A 93 6.69 -1.92 -1.71
C ASN A 93 6.92 -0.54 -2.30
N ARG A 94 6.71 -0.43 -3.62
CA ARG A 94 6.66 0.87 -4.32
C ARG A 94 5.27 1.48 -4.29
N SER A 95 4.24 0.65 -4.18
CA SER A 95 2.84 1.05 -4.08
C SER A 95 2.10 0.19 -3.06
N ILE A 96 1.05 0.75 -2.47
CA ILE A 96 0.14 0.04 -1.58
C ILE A 96 -1.28 0.34 -2.04
N CYS A 97 -2.07 -0.72 -2.21
CA CYS A 97 -3.51 -0.60 -2.41
C CYS A 97 -4.23 -1.18 -1.23
N PHE A 98 -5.25 -0.47 -0.79
CA PHE A 98 -6.07 -0.87 0.34
C PHE A 98 -7.50 -0.41 0.14
N THR A 99 -8.42 -1.01 0.88
CA THR A 99 -9.83 -0.65 0.88
C THR A 99 -10.29 -0.35 2.29
N THR A 100 -9.95 -1.25 3.22
CA THR A 100 -10.30 -1.14 4.63
C THR A 100 -9.13 -0.57 5.40
N TYR A 101 -9.40 0.47 6.19
CA TYR A 101 -8.41 1.09 7.05
C TYR A 101 -9.09 1.67 8.29
N ARG A 102 -8.29 1.90 9.32
CA ARG A 102 -8.73 2.48 10.60
C ARG A 102 -7.80 3.64 10.96
N PRO A 103 -8.28 4.73 11.59
CA PRO A 103 -7.40 5.72 12.18
C PRO A 103 -6.44 5.07 13.18
N ALA A 104 -5.16 5.41 13.10
CA ALA A 104 -4.14 4.96 14.04
C ALA A 104 -3.72 6.12 14.95
N PRO A 105 -3.41 5.85 16.23
CA PRO A 105 -2.96 6.88 17.15
C PRO A 105 -1.59 7.43 16.73
N ALA A 106 -1.29 8.65 17.19
CA ALA A 106 0.07 9.16 17.07
C ALA A 106 1.06 8.28 17.85
N THR A 107 2.30 8.15 17.38
CA THR A 107 3.35 7.38 18.07
C THR A 107 4.51 8.27 18.45
N ALA A 108 5.18 7.96 19.57
CA ALA A 108 6.47 8.56 19.87
C ALA A 108 7.46 8.34 18.70
N GLY A 109 8.18 9.39 18.31
CA GLY A 109 9.15 9.37 17.19
C GLY A 109 8.71 10.10 15.92
N ASP A 110 7.59 10.83 15.96
CA ASP A 110 7.17 11.70 14.87
C ASP A 110 8.15 12.87 14.68
N GLU A 111 8.51 13.16 13.44
CA GLU A 111 9.28 14.37 13.15
C GLU A 111 8.40 15.62 13.32
N LEU A 112 9.02 16.74 13.70
CA LEU A 112 8.34 18.02 13.81
C LEU A 112 7.56 18.31 12.51
N GLY A 113 6.27 18.58 12.65
CA GLY A 113 5.38 18.85 11.53
C GLY A 113 4.64 17.63 10.97
N GLU A 114 4.71 16.43 11.56
CA GLU A 114 3.94 15.26 11.11
C GLU A 114 2.60 15.08 11.84
N GLU A 115 2.15 16.12 12.56
CA GLU A 115 0.98 16.11 13.46
C GLU A 115 -0.35 16.15 12.71
N ASP A 116 -0.40 16.83 11.56
CA ASP A 116 -1.60 16.98 10.73
C ASP A 116 -1.76 15.88 9.66
N ILE A 117 -0.77 14.99 9.54
CA ILE A 117 -0.80 13.89 8.58
C ILE A 117 -1.66 12.76 9.14
N GLN A 118 -2.67 12.34 8.37
CA GLN A 118 -3.57 11.27 8.78
C GLN A 118 -2.81 9.94 8.89
N ARG A 119 -3.05 9.23 10.01
CA ARG A 119 -2.45 7.94 10.30
C ARG A 119 -3.45 6.82 10.18
N LEU A 120 -3.03 5.76 9.52
CA LEU A 120 -3.89 4.65 9.13
C LEU A 120 -3.26 3.32 9.57
N THR A 121 -4.08 2.41 10.07
CA THR A 121 -3.77 0.98 10.07
C THR A 121 -4.56 0.36 8.93
N VAL A 122 -3.86 -0.29 8.00
CA VAL A 122 -4.49 -1.03 6.89
C VAL A 122 -4.73 -2.46 7.34
N ASP A 123 -5.94 -2.97 7.08
CA ASP A 123 -6.36 -4.33 7.39
C ASP A 123 -5.88 -5.38 6.36
#